data_AF-A0A093ETD1-F1
#
_entry.id   AF-A0A093ETD1-F1
#
_cell.length_a   1.000
_cell.length_b   1.000
_cell.length_c   1.000
_cell.angle_alpha   90.00
_cell.angle_beta   90.00
_cell.angle_gamma   90.00
#
_symmetry.space_group_name_H-M   'P 1'
#
loop_
_entity.id
_entity.type
_entity.pdbx_description
1 polymer ?
#
loop_
_entity_poly.entity_id
_entity_poly.type
_entity_poly.pdbx_seq_one_letter_code
_entity_poly.pdbx_strand_id
1 'polypeptide(L)'
;QCEEGAYEERRYPAGKWACVTKGEPAYEQSISLSFMKLMRYICQENSVGCYLGMTVPVLTEIRLTKERTKLEREVITAYYLPGEFQQNPPVPLDPDIHVTERAPLRVITR
;
A
#
# COMPACT_ATOMS: atom_id res chain seq x y z
N GLN A 1 -6.21 36.10 -9.62
CA GLN A 1 -5.32 35.43 -8.67
C GLN A 1 -5.73 33.96 -8.70
N CYS A 2 -5.02 33.15 -9.48
CA CYS A 2 -5.31 31.73 -9.59
C CYS A 2 -4.64 31.05 -8.41
N GLU A 3 -5.42 30.51 -7.48
CA GLU A 3 -4.88 29.63 -6.46
C GLU A 3 -4.45 28.34 -7.16
N GLU A 4 -3.17 28.25 -7.51
CA GLU A 4 -2.52 27.01 -7.89
C GLU A 4 -2.61 26.08 -6.70
N GLY A 5 -3.65 25.24 -6.66
CA GLY A 5 -3.82 24.22 -5.64
C GLY A 5 -2.54 23.39 -5.58
N ALA A 6 -1.77 23.56 -4.50
CA ALA A 6 -0.47 22.93 -4.33
C ALA A 6 -0.65 21.41 -4.29
N TYR A 7 -0.33 20.75 -5.40
CA TYR A 7 -0.30 19.30 -5.46
C TYR A 7 1.08 18.83 -5.00
N GLU A 8 1.13 17.75 -4.23
CA GLU A 8 2.40 17.11 -3.86
C GLU A 8 2.68 15.97 -4.85
N GLU A 9 3.73 16.12 -5.65
CA GLU A 9 4.20 15.05 -6.53
C GLU A 9 5.25 14.21 -5.80
N ARG A 10 4.97 12.93 -5.60
CA ARG A 10 5.92 11.95 -5.05
C ARG A 10 6.31 10.92 -6.09
N ARG A 11 7.61 10.75 -6.28
CA ARG A 11 8.18 9.76 -7.20
C ARG A 11 8.78 8.62 -6.39
N TYR A 12 8.19 7.45 -6.51
CA TYR A 12 8.71 6.21 -5.95
C TYR A 12 9.47 5.46 -7.04
N PRO A 13 10.74 5.13 -6.84
CA PRO A 13 11.46 4.25 -7.76
C PRO A 13 10.83 2.85 -7.74
N ALA A 14 11.25 2.01 -8.69
CA ALA A 14 10.92 0.58 -8.62
C ALA A 14 11.40 0.02 -7.28
N GLY A 15 10.58 -0.82 -6.66
CA GLY A 15 10.91 -1.37 -5.35
C GLY A 15 9.83 -2.29 -4.81
N LYS A 16 10.08 -2.81 -3.63
CA LYS A 16 9.22 -3.74 -2.91
C LYS A 16 8.18 -3.00 -2.09
N TRP A 17 6.95 -3.48 -2.18
CA TRP A 17 5.77 -2.98 -1.49
C TRP A 17 5.11 -4.12 -0.72
N ALA A 18 4.80 -3.90 0.55
CA ALA A 18 3.95 -4.79 1.32
C ALA A 18 2.49 -4.53 0.89
N CYS A 19 1.81 -5.55 0.39
CA CYS A 19 0.48 -5.45 -0.19
C CYS A 19 -0.49 -6.37 0.55
N VAL A 20 -1.73 -5.90 0.73
CA VAL A 20 -2.85 -6.67 1.26
C VAL A 20 -4.02 -6.53 0.31
N THR A 21 -4.63 -7.65 -0.06
CA THR A 21 -5.83 -7.68 -0.91
C THR A 21 -7.02 -8.13 -0.08
N LYS A 22 -8.08 -7.32 -0.01
CA LYS A 22 -9.34 -7.68 0.68
C LYS A 22 -10.56 -7.25 -0.13
N GLY A 23 -11.61 -8.06 -0.07
CA GLY A 23 -12.86 -7.85 -0.79
C GLY A 23 -14.08 -7.95 0.12
N GLU A 24 -14.16 -7.08 1.12
CA GLU A 24 -15.32 -7.00 2.03
C GLU A 24 -16.54 -6.37 1.34
N PRO A 25 -17.77 -6.58 1.89
CA PRO A 25 -18.98 -5.98 1.33
C PRO A 25 -18.93 -4.45 1.23
N ALA A 26 -18.24 -3.81 2.18
CA ALA A 26 -17.99 -2.38 2.18
C ALA A 26 -16.53 -2.08 1.81
N TYR A 27 -16.34 -1.14 0.88
CA TYR A 27 -15.03 -0.69 0.43
C TYR A 27 -14.17 -0.12 1.58
N GLU A 28 -14.77 0.74 2.41
CA GLU A 28 -14.12 1.34 3.57
C GLU A 28 -13.64 0.29 4.59
N GLN A 29 -14.41 -0.78 4.74
CA GLN A 29 -14.06 -1.91 5.60
C GLN A 29 -12.83 -2.66 5.04
N SER A 30 -12.79 -2.90 3.72
CA SER A 30 -11.64 -3.51 3.06
C SER A 30 -10.37 -2.70 3.26
N ILE A 31 -10.44 -1.37 3.10
CA ILE A 31 -9.30 -0.48 3.33
C ILE A 31 -8.89 -0.52 4.79
N SER A 32 -9.83 -0.35 5.72
CA SER A 32 -9.54 -0.24 7.14
C SER A 32 -8.88 -1.51 7.68
N LEU A 33 -9.40 -2.69 7.31
CA LEU A 33 -8.81 -3.97 7.68
C LEU A 33 -7.41 -4.16 7.09
N SER A 34 -7.25 -3.83 5.81
CA SER A 34 -5.95 -3.94 5.13
C SER A 34 -4.92 -2.99 5.71
N PHE A 35 -5.33 -1.76 6.03
CA PHE A 35 -4.49 -0.77 6.70
C PHE A 35 -4.08 -1.22 8.09
N MET A 36 -5.01 -1.77 8.90
CA MET A 36 -4.67 -2.32 10.21
C MET A 36 -3.66 -3.47 10.12
N LYS A 37 -3.79 -4.37 9.13
CA LYS A 37 -2.82 -5.45 8.89
C LYS A 37 -1.45 -4.90 8.52
N LEU A 38 -1.38 -3.96 7.60
CA LEU A 38 -0.12 -3.30 7.24
C LEU A 38 0.49 -2.56 8.43
N MET A 39 -0.32 -1.86 9.23
CA MET A 39 0.16 -1.17 10.43
C MET A 39 0.78 -2.13 11.44
N ARG A 40 0.17 -3.31 11.65
CA ARG A 40 0.76 -4.36 12.51
C ARG A 40 2.12 -4.80 12.00
N TYR A 41 2.23 -5.07 10.69
CA TYR A 41 3.49 -5.42 10.05
C TYR A 41 4.56 -4.33 10.15
N ILE A 42 4.17 -3.06 9.95
CA ILE A 42 5.06 -1.91 10.08
C ILE A 42 5.53 -1.73 11.53
N CYS A 43 4.64 -1.95 12.51
CA CYS A 43 4.96 -1.80 13.94
C CYS A 43 5.97 -2.82 14.44
N GLN A 44 5.66 -4.11 14.32
CA GLN A 44 6.51 -5.19 14.84
C GLN A 44 6.12 -6.61 14.38
N GLU A 45 4.96 -6.80 13.72
CA GLU A 45 4.49 -8.13 13.30
C GLU A 45 5.17 -8.58 12.00
N ASN A 46 6.49 -8.63 12.04
CA ASN A 46 7.37 -9.04 10.97
C ASN A 46 8.52 -9.89 11.54
N SER A 47 9.25 -10.61 10.69
CA SER A 47 10.28 -11.57 11.12
C SER A 47 11.43 -10.98 11.94
N VAL A 48 11.69 -9.66 11.82
CA VAL A 48 12.76 -8.98 12.56
C VAL A 48 12.25 -8.31 13.84
N GLY A 49 10.93 -8.26 14.05
CA GLY A 49 10.30 -7.71 15.25
C GLY A 49 10.56 -6.20 15.44
N CYS A 50 10.87 -5.47 14.38
CA CYS A 50 11.23 -4.05 14.47
C CYS A 50 10.23 -3.15 13.75
N TYR A 51 10.24 -1.87 14.14
CA TYR A 51 9.47 -0.83 13.49
C TYR A 51 10.09 -0.48 12.14
N LEU A 52 9.33 -0.67 11.06
CA LEU A 52 9.80 -0.41 9.70
C LEU A 52 9.79 1.10 9.38
N GLY A 53 9.05 1.93 10.11
CA GLY A 53 8.95 3.36 9.82
C GLY A 53 7.70 3.70 9.00
N MET A 54 7.02 4.80 9.29
CA MET A 54 5.83 5.17 8.52
C MET A 54 6.23 5.87 7.22
N THR A 55 6.09 5.19 6.09
CA THR A 55 6.19 5.81 4.77
C THR A 55 4.81 6.26 4.32
N VAL A 56 4.69 7.54 3.98
CA VAL A 56 3.50 8.09 3.33
C VAL A 56 3.76 8.24 1.82
N PRO A 57 2.78 8.03 0.94
CA PRO A 57 1.42 7.60 1.23
C PRO A 57 1.31 6.06 1.27
N VAL A 58 0.29 5.56 1.96
CA VAL A 58 -0.23 4.21 1.72
C VAL A 58 -1.13 4.29 0.49
N LEU A 59 -0.87 3.44 -0.50
CA LEU A 59 -1.64 3.41 -1.72
C LEU A 59 -2.83 2.47 -1.57
N THR A 60 -3.97 2.87 -2.13
CA THR A 60 -5.12 2.00 -2.31
C THR A 60 -5.39 1.91 -3.79
N GLU A 61 -5.27 0.70 -4.32
CA GLU A 61 -5.53 0.37 -5.72
C GLU A 61 -6.88 -0.35 -5.79
N ILE A 62 -7.77 0.21 -6.60
CA ILE A 62 -9.06 -0.40 -6.93
C ILE A 62 -9.00 -0.82 -8.39
N ARG A 63 -9.43 -2.05 -8.65
CA ARG A 63 -9.51 -2.58 -10.00
C ARG A 63 -10.92 -2.44 -10.55
N LEU A 64 -11.03 -2.37 -11.86
CA LEU A 64 -12.30 -2.44 -12.56
C LEU A 64 -12.47 -3.86 -13.08
N THR A 65 -13.71 -4.34 -13.13
CA THR A 65 -14.04 -5.63 -13.72
C THR A 65 -13.50 -5.72 -15.15
N LYS A 66 -13.36 -6.93 -15.69
CA LYS A 66 -12.90 -7.15 -17.09
C LYS A 66 -13.69 -6.32 -18.11
N GLU A 67 -14.97 -6.10 -17.83
CA GLU A 67 -15.90 -5.33 -18.65
C GLU A 67 -15.76 -3.81 -18.46
N ARG A 68 -14.97 -3.36 -17.48
CA ARG A 68 -14.74 -1.96 -17.07
C ARG A 68 -16.01 -1.20 -16.68
N THR A 69 -17.06 -1.92 -16.33
CA THR A 69 -18.39 -1.38 -16.00
C THR A 69 -18.61 -1.22 -14.49
N LYS A 70 -17.86 -1.96 -13.67
CA LYS A 70 -17.99 -1.98 -12.21
C LYS A 70 -16.61 -2.02 -11.55
N LEU A 71 -16.53 -1.52 -10.32
CA LEU A 71 -15.36 -1.73 -9.47
C LEU A 71 -15.31 -3.20 -9.04
N GLU A 72 -14.14 -3.80 -9.09
CA GLU A 72 -13.90 -5.08 -8.44
C GLU A 72 -14.10 -4.90 -6.93
N ARG A 73 -14.62 -5.93 -6.28
CA ARG A 73 -14.79 -5.90 -4.82
C ARG A 73 -13.44 -5.90 -4.12
N GLU A 74 -12.43 -6.49 -4.74
CA GLU A 74 -11.09 -6.58 -4.19
C GLU A 74 -10.37 -5.23 -4.27
N VAL A 75 -9.87 -4.82 -3.11
CA VAL A 75 -9.09 -3.60 -2.90
C VAL A 75 -7.69 -4.03 -2.49
N ILE A 76 -6.69 -3.43 -3.13
CA ILE A 76 -5.29 -3.69 -2.80
C ILE A 76 -4.76 -2.47 -2.05
N THR A 77 -4.39 -2.65 -0.79
CA THR A 77 -3.68 -1.63 -0.02
C THR A 77 -2.20 -1.96 -0.03
N ALA A 78 -1.36 -0.98 -0.36
CA ALA A 78 0.06 -1.16 -0.52
C ALA A 78 0.87 -0.11 0.27
N TYR A 79 1.90 -0.58 0.95
CA TYR A 79 2.85 0.22 1.71
C TYR A 79 4.24 0.07 1.10
N TYR A 80 4.91 1.19 0.83
CA TYR A 80 6.26 1.19 0.29
C TYR A 80 7.26 0.83 1.38
N LEU A 81 8.09 -0.19 1.15
CA LEU A 81 9.13 -0.51 2.12
C LEU A 81 10.20 0.61 2.13
N PRO A 82 10.66 1.07 3.29
CA PRO A 82 11.77 2.01 3.38
C PRO A 82 13.04 1.44 2.75
N GLY A 83 13.95 2.32 2.32
CA GLY A 83 15.17 1.95 1.59
C GLY A 83 16.01 0.86 2.27
N GLU A 84 16.06 0.87 3.60
CA GLU A 84 16.79 -0.13 4.41
C GLU A 84 16.25 -1.57 4.23
N PHE A 85 14.95 -1.70 3.95
CA PHE A 85 14.25 -2.99 3.79
C PHE A 85 13.97 -3.35 2.32
N GLN A 86 14.37 -2.51 1.36
CA GLN A 86 14.18 -2.79 -0.07
C GLN A 86 14.97 -4.01 -0.53
N GLN A 87 16.19 -4.20 -0.03
CA GLN A 87 17.01 -5.36 -0.39
C GLN A 87 16.52 -6.64 0.28
N ASN A 88 16.32 -6.61 1.60
CA ASN A 88 15.87 -7.74 2.40
C ASN A 88 14.59 -7.36 3.17
N PRO A 89 13.40 -7.53 2.55
CA PRO A 89 12.16 -7.18 3.20
C PRO A 89 11.88 -8.14 4.36
N PRO A 90 11.50 -7.65 5.55
CA PRO A 90 11.06 -8.48 6.64
C PRO A 90 9.88 -9.36 6.22
N VAL A 91 9.92 -10.64 6.58
CA VAL A 91 8.85 -11.57 6.24
C VAL A 91 7.64 -11.22 7.10
N PRO A 92 6.46 -10.97 6.50
CA PRO A 92 5.25 -10.73 7.28
C PRO A 92 4.83 -12.00 8.03
N LEU A 93 4.35 -11.82 9.26
CA LEU A 93 3.77 -12.93 10.03
C LEU A 93 2.31 -13.20 9.62
N ASP A 94 1.64 -12.17 9.11
CA ASP A 94 0.28 -12.28 8.58
C ASP A 94 0.30 -12.83 7.15
N PRO A 95 -0.34 -13.98 6.87
CA PRO A 95 -0.33 -14.59 5.54
C PRO A 95 -1.08 -13.77 4.48
N ASP A 96 -1.91 -12.79 4.88
CA ASP A 96 -2.59 -11.89 3.94
C ASP A 96 -1.67 -10.79 3.39
N ILE A 97 -0.47 -10.62 3.97
CA ILE A 97 0.49 -9.61 3.54
C ILE A 97 1.50 -10.27 2.60
N HIS A 98 1.63 -9.70 1.40
CA HIS A 98 2.58 -10.16 0.41
C HIS A 98 3.50 -9.02 -0.01
N VAL A 99 4.80 -9.28 0.01
CA VAL A 99 5.78 -8.33 -0.51
C VAL A 99 5.91 -8.54 -2.02
N THR A 100 5.60 -7.50 -2.79
CA THR A 100 5.65 -7.54 -4.26
C THR A 100 6.55 -6.43 -4.78
N GLU A 101 7.30 -6.71 -5.83
CA GLU A 101 8.08 -5.69 -6.53
C GLU A 101 7.17 -4.95 -7.52
N ARG A 102 7.12 -3.63 -7.41
CA ARG A 102 6.34 -2.75 -8.28
C ARG A 102 7.27 -1.87 -9.12
N ALA A 103 6.84 -1.57 -10.33
CA ALA A 103 7.47 -0.60 -11.21
C ALA A 103 7.45 0.81 -10.58
N PRO A 104 8.24 1.77 -11.10
CA PRO A 104 8.26 3.13 -10.59
C PRO A 104 6.85 3.76 -10.61
N LEU A 105 6.47 4.38 -9.50
CA LEU A 105 5.16 4.99 -9.31
C LEU A 105 5.32 6.50 -9.15
N ARG A 106 4.55 7.25 -9.94
CA ARG A 106 4.42 8.70 -9.79
C ARG A 106 3.06 9.00 -9.18
N VAL A 107 3.07 9.43 -7.92
CA VAL A 107 1.88 9.72 -7.13
C VAL A 107 1.69 11.22 -7.09
N ILE A 108 0.50 11.70 -7.44
CA ILE A 108 0.12 13.10 -7.34
C ILE A 108 -0.98 13.18 -6.29
N THR A 109 -0.72 13.88 -5.19
CA THR A 109 -1.70 14.11 -4.12
C THR A 109 -2.19 15.55 -4.19
N ARG A 110 -3.45 15.77 -3.79
CA ARG A 110 -4.08 17.09 -3.67
C ARG A 110 -4.60 17.27 -2.25
#